data_AF-B9JIP1-F1
#
_entry.id   AF-B9JIP1-F1
#
_cell.length_a   1.000
_cell.length_b   1.000
_cell.length_c   1.000
_cell.angle_alpha   90.00
_cell.angle_beta   90.00
_cell.angle_gamma   90.00
#
_symmetry.space_group_name_H-M   'P 1'
#
loop_
_entity.id
_entity.type
_entity.pdbx_description
1 polymer ?
#
loop_
_entity_poly.entity_id
_entity_poly.type
_entity_poly.pdbx_seq_one_letter_code
_entity_poly.pdbx_strand_id
1 'polypeptide(L)'
;MKIGIIGAGNIGAILARKLVAAGHEIKLANSKSPESIRNLAAELGATGTTKEDAVKGVDVVILSIPFSAYSDLAGLFEDVPANVVVVDTSNYYPFRDGAISDVDDGQPEAVWVTEQINRPIIKAWNAVLAATLAEKGVDKTQSGRIALPVAGVDPEKKALVIELVEATGFDGLDAGSLETSWRQQPGTPAYCTELTADELRVALKKADQSRSAYNRETLIKGFMERGDSLTHDEIVARNRAVTA
;
A
#
# COMPACT_ATOMS: atom_id res chain seq x y z
N MET A 1 4.21 15.81 -10.81
CA MET A 1 4.88 14.65 -11.45
C MET A 1 3.84 13.73 -12.07
N LYS A 2 4.23 12.86 -13.01
CA LYS A 2 3.34 11.91 -13.68
C LYS A 2 3.36 10.56 -12.96
N ILE A 3 2.20 10.06 -12.58
CA ILE A 3 2.09 8.83 -11.79
C ILE A 3 1.12 7.87 -12.47
N GLY A 4 1.57 6.64 -12.72
CA GLY A 4 0.72 5.52 -13.10
C GLY A 4 0.19 4.82 -11.86
N ILE A 5 -1.09 4.47 -11.83
CA ILE A 5 -1.71 3.66 -10.77
C ILE A 5 -2.37 2.45 -11.44
N ILE A 6 -1.90 1.25 -11.09
CA ILE A 6 -2.47 -0.01 -11.53
C ILE A 6 -3.29 -0.56 -10.38
N GLY A 7 -4.61 -0.57 -10.56
CA GLY A 7 -5.59 -0.93 -9.54
C GLY A 7 -6.47 0.25 -9.17
N ALA A 8 -7.75 0.22 -9.58
CA ALA A 8 -8.75 1.24 -9.28
C ALA A 8 -9.71 0.84 -8.13
N GLY A 9 -9.24 -0.02 -7.23
CA GLY A 9 -9.99 -0.39 -6.01
C GLY A 9 -9.93 0.69 -4.94
N ASN A 10 -10.34 0.34 -3.70
CA ASN A 10 -10.44 1.29 -2.59
C ASN A 10 -9.18 2.14 -2.40
N ILE A 11 -8.01 1.51 -2.25
CA ILE A 11 -6.74 2.23 -2.02
C ILE A 11 -6.33 3.04 -3.26
N GLY A 12 -6.22 2.41 -4.43
CA GLY A 12 -5.77 3.07 -5.65
C GLY A 12 -6.64 4.25 -6.10
N ALA A 13 -7.96 4.17 -5.96
CA ALA A 13 -8.86 5.29 -6.29
C ALA A 13 -8.72 6.45 -5.30
N ILE A 14 -8.53 6.17 -4.01
CA ILE A 14 -8.29 7.22 -3.00
C ILE A 14 -6.91 7.88 -3.24
N LEU A 15 -5.88 7.10 -3.52
CA LEU A 15 -4.55 7.62 -3.86
C LEU A 15 -4.62 8.50 -5.11
N ALA A 16 -5.30 8.05 -6.17
CA ALA A 16 -5.53 8.85 -7.37
C ALA A 16 -6.17 10.21 -7.01
N ARG A 17 -7.26 10.22 -6.22
CA ARG A 17 -7.93 11.45 -5.79
C ARG A 17 -6.98 12.42 -5.07
N LYS A 18 -6.23 11.91 -4.09
CA LYS A 18 -5.34 12.72 -3.26
C LYS A 18 -4.15 13.24 -4.04
N LEU A 19 -3.57 12.42 -4.89
CA LEU A 19 -2.41 12.81 -5.69
C LEU A 19 -2.80 13.80 -6.80
N VAL A 20 -3.99 13.66 -7.41
CA VAL A 20 -4.54 14.73 -8.28
C VAL A 20 -4.71 16.03 -7.49
N ALA A 21 -5.30 15.97 -6.29
CA ALA A 21 -5.48 17.15 -5.45
C ALA A 21 -4.14 17.81 -5.03
N ALA A 22 -3.07 17.03 -4.93
CA ALA A 22 -1.70 17.51 -4.70
C ALA A 22 -0.99 18.00 -5.98
N GLY A 23 -1.66 18.03 -7.13
CA GLY A 23 -1.13 18.55 -8.39
C GLY A 23 -0.35 17.56 -9.25
N HIS A 24 -0.50 16.26 -9.01
CA HIS A 24 0.10 15.21 -9.85
C HIS A 24 -0.80 14.82 -11.02
N GLU A 25 -0.20 14.46 -12.15
CA GLU A 25 -0.91 13.92 -13.31
C GLU A 25 -1.05 12.40 -13.16
N ILE A 26 -2.29 11.90 -13.06
CA ILE A 26 -2.56 10.47 -12.80
C ILE A 26 -3.04 9.74 -14.05
N LYS A 27 -2.36 8.64 -14.38
CA LYS A 27 -2.86 7.58 -15.25
C LYS A 27 -3.42 6.45 -14.39
N LEU A 28 -4.68 6.07 -14.57
CA LEU A 28 -5.35 5.04 -13.78
C LEU A 28 -5.73 3.85 -14.65
N ALA A 29 -5.31 2.65 -14.25
CA ALA A 29 -5.66 1.39 -14.88
C ALA A 29 -6.39 0.46 -13.89
N ASN A 30 -7.25 -0.42 -14.41
CA ASN A 30 -7.81 -1.54 -13.67
C ASN A 30 -7.59 -2.86 -14.43
N SER A 31 -8.17 -3.96 -13.96
CA SER A 31 -8.07 -5.27 -14.61
C SER A 31 -8.94 -5.43 -15.87
N LYS A 32 -9.74 -4.42 -16.22
CA LYS A 32 -10.63 -4.41 -17.38
C LYS A 32 -10.12 -3.38 -18.40
N SER A 33 -11.02 -2.83 -19.22
CA SER A 33 -10.67 -1.81 -20.19
C SER A 33 -10.73 -0.39 -19.60
N PRO A 34 -10.02 0.59 -20.20
CA PRO A 34 -10.10 2.00 -19.80
C PRO A 34 -11.53 2.54 -19.75
N GLU A 35 -12.40 2.08 -20.65
CA GLU A 35 -13.81 2.48 -20.70
C GLU A 35 -14.57 2.11 -19.43
N SER A 36 -14.22 0.98 -18.79
CA SER A 36 -14.87 0.52 -17.57
C SER A 36 -14.68 1.46 -16.36
N ILE A 37 -13.64 2.29 -16.41
CA ILE A 37 -13.31 3.27 -15.36
C ILE A 37 -13.40 4.71 -15.86
N ARG A 38 -13.98 4.96 -17.04
CA ARG A 38 -14.05 6.30 -17.63
C ARG A 38 -14.68 7.32 -16.67
N ASN A 39 -15.83 6.98 -16.08
CA ASN A 39 -16.54 7.88 -15.17
C ASN A 39 -15.75 8.13 -13.89
N LEU A 40 -15.16 7.08 -13.32
CA LEU A 40 -14.32 7.17 -12.13
C LEU A 40 -13.09 8.04 -12.41
N ALA A 41 -12.37 7.80 -13.51
CA ALA A 41 -11.19 8.58 -13.87
C ALA A 41 -11.55 10.06 -14.06
N ALA A 42 -12.67 10.36 -14.74
CA ALA A 42 -13.16 11.72 -14.90
C ALA A 42 -13.50 12.40 -13.56
N GLU A 43 -14.18 11.70 -12.66
CA GLU A 43 -14.50 12.20 -11.31
C GLU A 43 -13.24 12.50 -10.50
N LEU A 44 -12.21 11.67 -10.63
CA LEU A 44 -10.95 11.81 -9.93
C LEU A 44 -10.02 12.88 -10.52
N GLY A 45 -10.29 13.37 -11.74
CA GLY A 45 -9.34 14.19 -12.49
C GLY A 45 -8.13 13.40 -13.02
N ALA A 46 -8.28 12.09 -13.20
CA ALA A 46 -7.27 11.17 -13.74
C ALA A 46 -7.59 10.77 -15.19
N THR A 47 -6.60 10.20 -15.87
CA THR A 47 -6.76 9.61 -17.21
C THR A 47 -6.89 8.10 -17.11
N GLY A 48 -8.05 7.54 -17.46
CA GLY A 48 -8.25 6.09 -17.55
C GLY A 48 -7.41 5.50 -18.70
N THR A 49 -6.67 4.42 -18.42
CA THR A 49 -5.71 3.82 -19.37
C THR A 49 -5.57 2.30 -19.16
N THR A 50 -4.80 1.62 -20.02
CA THR A 50 -4.43 0.22 -19.83
C THR A 50 -3.26 0.10 -18.85
N LYS A 51 -2.99 -1.09 -18.31
CA LYS A 51 -1.83 -1.28 -17.42
C LYS A 51 -0.51 -1.03 -18.16
N GLU A 52 -0.43 -1.37 -19.44
CA GLU A 52 0.73 -1.15 -20.31
C GLU A 52 1.02 0.33 -20.54
N ASP A 53 -0.01 1.17 -20.63
CA ASP A 53 0.15 2.61 -20.83
C ASP A 53 0.32 3.39 -19.53
N ALA A 54 -0.13 2.81 -18.40
CA ALA A 54 0.08 3.36 -17.05
C ALA A 54 1.57 3.41 -16.67
N VAL A 55 2.40 2.52 -17.20
CA VAL A 55 3.86 2.48 -16.91
C VAL A 55 4.70 3.34 -17.85
N LYS A 56 4.12 3.89 -18.93
CA LYS A 56 4.86 4.65 -19.96
C LYS A 56 4.92 6.14 -19.67
N GLY A 57 6.11 6.72 -19.72
CA GLY A 57 6.31 8.18 -19.60
C GLY A 57 5.83 8.75 -18.26
N VAL A 58 5.95 7.96 -17.20
CA VAL A 58 5.63 8.34 -15.82
C VAL A 58 6.90 8.33 -14.96
N ASP A 59 6.88 9.07 -13.86
CA ASP A 59 7.96 9.14 -12.88
C ASP A 59 7.82 8.03 -11.82
N VAL A 60 6.57 7.69 -11.49
CA VAL A 60 6.21 6.70 -10.46
C VAL A 60 5.09 5.79 -10.96
N VAL A 61 5.14 4.51 -10.61
CA VAL A 61 4.05 3.55 -10.77
C VAL A 61 3.64 3.03 -9.39
N ILE A 62 2.37 3.15 -9.02
CA ILE A 62 1.79 2.60 -7.79
C ILE A 62 0.98 1.34 -8.15
N LEU A 63 1.34 0.22 -7.55
CA LEU A 63 0.66 -1.06 -7.66
C LEU A 63 -0.29 -1.21 -6.46
N SER A 64 -1.60 -1.21 -6.76
CA SER A 64 -2.68 -1.32 -5.79
C SER A 64 -3.69 -2.39 -6.22
N ILE A 65 -3.19 -3.58 -6.51
CA ILE A 65 -3.95 -4.77 -6.91
C ILE A 65 -3.95 -5.84 -5.80
N PRO A 66 -4.83 -6.86 -5.85
CA PRO A 66 -4.73 -8.02 -4.97
C PRO A 66 -3.35 -8.68 -5.06
N PHE A 67 -2.86 -9.20 -3.94
CA PHE A 67 -1.48 -9.73 -3.83
C PHE A 67 -1.24 -10.91 -4.77
N SER A 68 -2.23 -11.80 -4.96
CA SER A 68 -2.12 -12.91 -5.91
C SER A 68 -2.03 -12.50 -7.39
N ALA A 69 -2.39 -11.26 -7.74
CA ALA A 69 -2.40 -10.79 -9.12
C ALA A 69 -1.05 -10.24 -9.61
N TYR A 70 0.01 -10.26 -8.79
CA TYR A 70 1.31 -9.71 -9.18
C TYR A 70 2.02 -10.54 -10.25
N SER A 71 1.77 -11.85 -10.31
CA SER A 71 2.27 -12.69 -11.41
C SER A 71 1.76 -12.24 -12.78
N ASP A 72 0.58 -11.60 -12.84
CA ASP A 72 0.00 -11.07 -14.09
C ASP A 72 0.69 -9.79 -14.59
N LEU A 73 1.64 -9.27 -13.82
CA LEU A 73 2.49 -8.14 -14.18
C LEU A 73 3.88 -8.57 -14.68
N ALA A 74 4.15 -9.88 -14.76
CA ALA A 74 5.39 -10.38 -15.34
C ALA A 74 5.60 -9.80 -16.76
N GLY A 75 6.80 -9.30 -17.03
CA GLY A 75 7.17 -8.65 -18.29
C GLY A 75 6.71 -7.19 -18.44
N LEU A 76 5.76 -6.70 -17.63
CA LEU A 76 5.21 -5.34 -17.78
C LEU A 76 6.28 -4.23 -17.63
N PHE A 77 7.32 -4.51 -16.85
CA PHE A 77 8.36 -3.54 -16.50
C PHE A 77 9.66 -3.70 -17.31
N GLU A 78 9.74 -4.62 -18.28
CA GLU A 78 10.96 -4.90 -19.06
C GLU A 78 11.50 -3.65 -19.78
N ASP A 79 10.61 -2.89 -20.41
CA ASP A 79 10.96 -1.66 -21.15
C ASP A 79 10.85 -0.39 -20.30
N VAL A 80 10.55 -0.50 -19.02
CA VAL A 80 10.36 0.66 -18.14
C VAL A 80 11.74 1.16 -17.67
N PRO A 81 12.11 2.44 -17.89
CA PRO A 81 13.41 2.97 -17.47
C PRO A 81 13.69 2.78 -15.98
N ALA A 82 14.90 2.40 -15.59
CA ALA A 82 15.26 2.03 -14.20
C ALA A 82 15.05 3.16 -13.17
N ASN A 83 14.99 4.42 -13.61
CA ASN A 83 14.70 5.58 -12.76
C ASN A 83 13.22 5.70 -12.37
N VAL A 84 12.30 5.03 -13.07
CA VAL A 84 10.87 5.01 -12.68
C VAL A 84 10.72 4.23 -11.37
N VAL A 85 10.14 4.88 -10.36
CA VAL A 85 9.92 4.28 -9.03
C VAL A 85 8.67 3.42 -9.06
N VAL A 86 8.74 2.21 -8.51
CA VAL A 86 7.58 1.33 -8.36
C VAL A 86 7.23 1.24 -6.88
N VAL A 87 5.97 1.48 -6.54
CA VAL A 87 5.47 1.46 -5.17
C VAL A 87 4.43 0.35 -5.02
N ASP A 88 4.58 -0.47 -3.99
CA ASP A 88 3.64 -1.53 -3.61
C ASP A 88 2.78 -1.11 -2.42
N THR A 89 1.46 -1.21 -2.56
CA THR A 89 0.50 -0.98 -1.46
C THR A 89 -0.16 -2.26 -0.96
N SER A 90 0.20 -3.42 -1.52
CA SER A 90 -0.52 -4.66 -1.30
C SER A 90 -0.21 -5.29 0.06
N ASN A 91 -1.05 -6.25 0.45
CA ASN A 91 -0.80 -7.12 1.60
C ASN A 91 -1.32 -8.52 1.28
N TYR A 92 -0.71 -9.55 1.83
CA TYR A 92 -1.10 -10.94 1.62
C TYR A 92 -2.21 -11.38 2.59
N TYR A 93 -3.28 -11.91 2.01
CA TYR A 93 -4.47 -12.39 2.69
C TYR A 93 -4.85 -13.77 2.14
N PRO A 94 -4.49 -14.89 2.81
CA PRO A 94 -4.69 -16.25 2.28
C PRO A 94 -6.13 -16.55 1.83
N PHE A 95 -7.14 -16.00 2.53
CA PHE A 95 -8.55 -16.19 2.16
C PHE A 95 -8.94 -15.54 0.82
N ARG A 96 -8.21 -14.50 0.40
CA ARG A 96 -8.43 -13.77 -0.86
C ARG A 96 -7.48 -14.25 -1.95
N ASP A 97 -6.22 -14.45 -1.57
CA ASP A 97 -5.11 -14.65 -2.51
C ASP A 97 -4.85 -16.14 -2.81
N GLY A 98 -5.43 -17.05 -2.01
CA GLY A 98 -4.99 -18.44 -1.96
C GLY A 98 -3.68 -18.57 -1.19
N ALA A 99 -3.28 -19.82 -0.88
CA ALA A 99 -1.99 -20.07 -0.24
C ALA A 99 -0.84 -19.77 -1.21
N ILE A 100 0.19 -19.07 -0.74
CA ILE A 100 1.41 -18.76 -1.49
C ILE A 100 2.58 -19.26 -0.63
N SER A 101 3.14 -20.42 -1.01
CA SER A 101 4.10 -21.18 -0.20
C SER A 101 5.27 -20.32 0.28
N ASP A 102 5.87 -19.51 -0.60
CA ASP A 102 7.06 -18.75 -0.24
C ASP A 102 6.77 -17.72 0.87
N VAL A 103 5.59 -17.08 0.82
CA VAL A 103 5.14 -16.12 1.83
C VAL A 103 4.67 -16.82 3.11
N ASP A 104 3.99 -17.96 2.98
CA ASP A 104 3.59 -18.79 4.12
C ASP A 104 4.82 -19.36 4.87
N ASP A 105 5.90 -19.65 4.15
CA ASP A 105 7.20 -20.10 4.68
C ASP A 105 8.09 -18.95 5.21
N GLY A 106 7.56 -17.71 5.21
CA GLY A 106 8.15 -16.58 5.92
C GLY A 106 8.89 -15.57 5.03
N GLN A 107 8.83 -15.68 3.70
CA GLN A 107 9.34 -14.65 2.82
C GLN A 107 8.55 -13.33 3.02
N PRO A 108 9.21 -12.18 3.20
CA PRO A 108 8.52 -10.89 3.27
C PRO A 108 7.78 -10.60 1.96
N GLU A 109 6.55 -10.10 2.06
CA GLU A 109 5.66 -9.80 0.92
C GLU A 109 6.33 -8.90 -0.11
N ALA A 110 7.09 -7.90 0.35
CA ALA A 110 7.77 -6.94 -0.51
C ALA A 110 8.90 -7.57 -1.35
N VAL A 111 9.55 -8.61 -0.79
CA VAL A 111 10.58 -9.39 -1.47
C VAL A 111 9.92 -10.26 -2.53
N TRP A 112 8.85 -10.99 -2.16
CA TRP A 112 8.08 -11.79 -3.11
C TRP A 112 7.56 -10.96 -4.29
N VAL A 113 6.99 -9.77 -4.02
CA VAL A 113 6.54 -8.82 -5.05
C VAL A 113 7.68 -8.43 -6.00
N THR A 114 8.87 -8.11 -5.46
CA THR A 114 10.05 -7.75 -6.25
C THR A 114 10.43 -8.87 -7.23
N GLU A 115 10.34 -10.13 -6.80
CA GLU A 115 10.62 -11.31 -7.62
C GLU A 115 9.57 -11.50 -8.72
N GLN A 116 8.27 -11.32 -8.42
CA GLN A 116 7.19 -11.50 -9.40
C GLN A 116 7.27 -10.52 -10.58
N ILE A 117 7.68 -9.29 -10.32
CA ILE A 117 7.76 -8.24 -11.35
C ILE A 117 9.19 -8.00 -11.85
N ASN A 118 10.16 -8.74 -11.33
CA ASN A 118 11.59 -8.60 -11.59
C ASN A 118 12.08 -7.14 -11.48
N ARG A 119 11.65 -6.43 -10.44
CA ARG A 119 11.92 -4.99 -10.29
C ARG A 119 11.89 -4.54 -8.83
N PRO A 120 12.87 -3.73 -8.38
CA PRO A 120 12.85 -3.18 -7.02
C PRO A 120 11.62 -2.30 -6.79
N ILE A 121 11.03 -2.44 -5.61
CA ILE A 121 9.89 -1.65 -5.16
C ILE A 121 10.21 -0.83 -3.90
N ILE A 122 9.35 0.15 -3.63
CA ILE A 122 9.16 0.75 -2.31
C ILE A 122 7.82 0.26 -1.77
N LYS A 123 7.74 -0.23 -0.53
CA LYS A 123 6.46 -0.61 0.10
C LYS A 123 5.93 0.55 0.93
N ALA A 124 4.75 1.06 0.59
CA ALA A 124 4.13 2.21 1.26
C ALA A 124 2.59 2.12 1.19
N TRP A 125 1.89 2.83 2.08
CA TRP A 125 0.42 2.78 2.23
C TRP A 125 -0.17 1.39 2.52
N ASN A 126 0.64 0.34 2.66
CA ASN A 126 0.11 -0.99 2.91
C ASN A 126 -0.54 -1.07 4.31
N ALA A 127 -0.05 -0.29 5.28
CA ALA A 127 -0.48 -0.28 6.68
C ALA A 127 -1.59 0.74 7.01
N VAL A 128 -2.28 1.31 6.00
CA VAL A 128 -3.39 2.24 6.21
C VAL A 128 -4.72 1.62 5.78
N LEU A 129 -5.77 1.82 6.57
CA LEU A 129 -7.13 1.46 6.18
C LEU A 129 -7.64 2.42 5.10
N ALA A 130 -8.51 1.94 4.20
CA ALA A 130 -9.08 2.78 3.15
C ALA A 130 -9.82 4.01 3.72
N ALA A 131 -10.62 3.83 4.78
CA ALA A 131 -11.31 4.93 5.45
C ALA A 131 -10.32 5.90 6.12
N THR A 132 -9.29 5.40 6.81
CA THR A 132 -8.21 6.24 7.36
C THR A 132 -7.57 7.07 6.26
N LEU A 133 -7.19 6.44 5.14
CA LEU A 133 -6.57 7.11 4.01
C LEU A 133 -7.52 8.21 3.50
N ALA A 134 -8.77 7.89 3.19
CA ALA A 134 -9.74 8.84 2.67
C ALA A 134 -9.95 10.06 3.59
N GLU A 135 -10.12 9.83 4.90
CA GLU A 135 -10.78 10.78 5.79
C GLU A 135 -9.84 11.43 6.83
N LYS A 136 -8.75 10.75 7.24
CA LYS A 136 -7.91 11.20 8.36
C LYS A 136 -6.60 11.87 7.96
N GLY A 137 -6.36 12.03 6.66
CA GLY A 137 -5.22 12.80 6.17
C GLY A 137 -5.36 14.29 6.49
N VAL A 138 -4.30 14.89 7.02
CA VAL A 138 -4.28 16.30 7.45
C VAL A 138 -3.04 17.04 6.94
N ASP A 139 -3.10 18.36 6.94
CA ASP A 139 -2.02 19.23 6.47
C ASP A 139 -0.72 19.00 7.27
N LYS A 140 0.43 19.17 6.61
CA LYS A 140 1.76 18.95 7.20
C LYS A 140 2.06 19.87 8.39
N THR A 141 1.37 20.99 8.51
CA THR A 141 1.50 21.92 9.65
C THR A 141 0.80 21.42 10.93
N GLN A 142 -0.11 20.44 10.83
CA GLN A 142 -0.81 19.91 12.00
C GLN A 142 0.06 18.92 12.77
N SER A 143 0.05 19.02 14.10
CA SER A 143 0.72 18.07 14.99
C SER A 143 -0.07 16.77 15.14
N GLY A 144 0.62 15.65 15.38
CA GLY A 144 -0.03 14.37 15.68
C GLY A 144 -0.60 13.67 14.45
N ARG A 145 -0.01 13.90 13.28
CA ARG A 145 -0.40 13.22 12.04
C ARG A 145 -0.19 11.71 12.19
N ILE A 146 -1.06 10.95 11.54
CA ILE A 146 -0.86 9.50 11.41
C ILE A 146 0.37 9.30 10.52
N ALA A 147 1.30 8.46 10.97
CA ALA A 147 2.47 8.07 10.23
C ALA A 147 2.26 6.73 9.51
N LEU A 148 2.77 6.64 8.29
CA LEU A 148 2.76 5.42 7.49
C LEU A 148 4.21 4.96 7.25
N PRO A 149 4.51 3.67 7.46
CA PRO A 149 5.85 3.16 7.28
C PRO A 149 6.16 2.97 5.78
N VAL A 150 7.40 3.26 5.41
CA VAL A 150 7.91 3.20 4.03
C VAL A 150 9.20 2.39 4.04
N ALA A 151 9.21 1.26 3.32
CA ALA A 151 10.36 0.36 3.26
C ALA A 151 10.89 0.24 1.83
N GLY A 152 12.21 0.19 1.66
CA GLY A 152 12.84 0.12 0.34
C GLY A 152 14.35 0.20 0.40
N VAL A 153 15.01 -0.27 -0.67
CA VAL A 153 16.46 -0.38 -0.76
C VAL A 153 17.16 0.90 -1.23
N ASP A 154 16.50 1.67 -2.10
CA ASP A 154 17.06 2.88 -2.72
C ASP A 154 16.66 4.12 -1.88
N PRO A 155 17.61 4.82 -1.24
CA PRO A 155 17.31 5.95 -0.38
C PRO A 155 16.66 7.13 -1.11
N GLU A 156 17.03 7.41 -2.36
CA GLU A 156 16.50 8.52 -3.14
C GLU A 156 15.05 8.23 -3.55
N LYS A 157 14.78 7.02 -4.04
CA LYS A 157 13.41 6.59 -4.38
C LYS A 157 12.52 6.51 -3.15
N LYS A 158 13.06 6.08 -2.01
CA LYS A 158 12.33 6.04 -0.74
C LYS A 158 11.98 7.45 -0.25
N ALA A 159 12.90 8.40 -0.34
CA ALA A 159 12.65 9.80 0.01
C ALA A 159 11.52 10.39 -0.87
N LEU A 160 11.55 10.16 -2.17
CA LEU A 160 10.47 10.56 -3.09
C LEU A 160 9.11 9.97 -2.67
N VAL A 161 9.06 8.69 -2.30
CA VAL A 161 7.80 8.05 -1.86
C VAL A 161 7.33 8.59 -0.50
N ILE A 162 8.25 8.93 0.41
CA ILE A 162 7.92 9.62 1.66
C ILE A 162 7.24 10.97 1.36
N GLU A 163 7.75 11.75 0.41
CA GLU A 163 7.11 13.00 -0.01
C GLU A 163 5.70 12.78 -0.58
N LEU A 164 5.50 11.71 -1.35
CA LEU A 164 4.16 11.35 -1.84
C LEU A 164 3.23 10.92 -0.71
N VAL A 165 3.70 10.17 0.29
CA VAL A 165 2.92 9.86 1.49
C VAL A 165 2.52 11.15 2.20
N GLU A 166 3.44 12.10 2.33
CA GLU A 166 3.16 13.41 2.91
C GLU A 166 2.12 14.22 2.14
N ALA A 167 2.19 14.21 0.81
CA ALA A 167 1.21 14.83 -0.07
C ALA A 167 -0.19 14.22 0.07
N THR A 168 -0.30 12.98 0.57
CA THR A 168 -1.60 12.34 0.87
C THR A 168 -2.17 12.68 2.26
N GLY A 169 -1.45 13.49 3.06
CA GLY A 169 -1.90 13.97 4.37
C GLY A 169 -1.38 13.18 5.57
N PHE A 170 -0.34 12.36 5.40
CA PHE A 170 0.24 11.50 6.44
C PHE A 170 1.72 11.80 6.67
N ASP A 171 2.30 11.40 7.79
CA ASP A 171 3.77 11.40 7.92
C ASP A 171 4.35 10.15 7.25
N GLY A 172 5.35 10.29 6.37
CA GLY A 172 6.10 9.15 5.87
C GLY A 172 7.25 8.81 6.82
N LEU A 173 7.29 7.58 7.33
CA LEU A 173 8.37 7.10 8.20
C LEU A 173 9.22 6.08 7.46
N ASP A 174 10.53 6.32 7.34
CA ASP A 174 11.48 5.30 6.89
C ASP A 174 11.48 4.11 7.86
N ALA A 175 11.01 2.95 7.37
CA ALA A 175 10.87 1.71 8.10
C ALA A 175 11.98 0.69 7.77
N GLY A 176 12.99 1.07 6.98
CA GLY A 176 14.15 0.25 6.66
C GLY A 176 14.05 -0.46 5.30
N SER A 177 14.54 -1.69 5.25
CA SER A 177 14.69 -2.48 4.02
C SER A 177 13.48 -3.39 3.76
N LEU A 178 13.41 -3.97 2.56
CA LEU A 178 12.34 -4.88 2.18
C LEU A 178 12.35 -6.18 3.01
N GLU A 179 13.53 -6.65 3.41
CA GLU A 179 13.71 -7.84 4.26
C GLU A 179 13.13 -7.63 5.66
N THR A 180 13.10 -6.37 6.13
CA THR A 180 12.50 -6.00 7.43
C THR A 180 11.07 -5.47 7.31
N SER A 181 10.54 -5.36 6.09
CA SER A 181 9.19 -4.83 5.83
C SER A 181 8.08 -5.74 6.36
N TRP A 182 8.38 -6.96 6.79
CA TRP A 182 7.41 -7.80 7.48
C TRP A 182 6.83 -7.16 8.74
N ARG A 183 7.55 -6.21 9.34
CA ARG A 183 7.13 -5.45 10.53
C ARG A 183 5.97 -4.49 10.29
N GLN A 184 5.63 -4.22 9.03
CA GLN A 184 4.50 -3.38 8.62
C GLN A 184 3.40 -4.18 7.90
N GLN A 185 3.44 -5.52 7.93
CA GLN A 185 2.45 -6.41 7.31
C GLN A 185 1.25 -6.73 8.24
N PRO A 186 0.14 -7.31 7.73
CA PRO A 186 -0.99 -7.72 8.55
C PRO A 186 -0.59 -8.57 9.76
N GLY A 187 -1.25 -8.33 10.89
CA GLY A 187 -0.99 -9.03 12.15
C GLY A 187 0.19 -8.48 12.97
N THR A 188 0.76 -7.34 12.59
CA THR A 188 1.83 -6.64 13.34
C THR A 188 1.34 -5.33 13.97
N PRO A 189 2.02 -4.81 15.00
CA PRO A 189 1.59 -3.60 15.71
C PRO A 189 1.50 -2.33 14.86
N ALA A 190 2.26 -2.27 13.75
CA ALA A 190 2.28 -1.11 12.85
C ALA A 190 1.13 -1.12 11.83
N TYR A 191 0.41 -2.23 11.69
CA TYR A 191 -0.57 -2.43 10.63
C TYR A 191 -1.96 -1.93 11.02
N CYS A 192 -2.46 -0.89 10.34
CA CYS A 192 -3.83 -0.38 10.51
C CYS A 192 -4.16 0.06 11.95
N THR A 193 -3.20 0.68 12.63
CA THR A 193 -3.29 1.09 14.03
C THR A 193 -3.26 2.60 14.27
N GLU A 194 -3.24 3.44 13.21
CA GLU A 194 -3.32 4.91 13.29
C GLU A 194 -2.36 5.53 14.32
N LEU A 195 -1.07 5.30 14.14
CA LEU A 195 -0.02 5.71 15.07
C LEU A 195 0.63 7.01 14.61
N THR A 196 1.08 7.83 15.55
CA THR A 196 2.03 8.91 15.28
C THR A 196 3.40 8.35 14.90
N ALA A 197 4.32 9.18 14.39
CA ALA A 197 5.66 8.73 14.00
C ALA A 197 6.44 8.06 15.15
N ASP A 198 6.35 8.59 16.37
CA ASP A 198 7.05 8.03 17.53
C ASP A 198 6.46 6.69 17.96
N GLU A 199 5.13 6.59 17.98
CA GLU A 199 4.42 5.35 18.27
C GLU A 199 4.70 4.29 17.19
N LEU A 200 4.74 4.68 15.92
CA LEU A 200 5.05 3.79 14.80
C LEU A 200 6.47 3.22 14.91
N ARG A 201 7.47 4.03 15.29
CA ARG A 201 8.83 3.54 15.55
C ARG A 201 8.87 2.49 16.66
N VAL A 202 8.07 2.65 17.70
CA VAL A 202 7.94 1.66 18.78
C VAL A 202 7.23 0.40 18.27
N ALA A 203 6.14 0.55 17.53
CA ALA A 203 5.35 -0.54 16.97
C ALA A 203 6.17 -1.44 16.03
N LEU A 204 6.97 -0.84 15.13
CA LEU A 204 7.87 -1.58 14.23
C LEU A 204 8.89 -2.42 15.01
N LYS A 205 9.40 -1.91 16.15
CA LYS A 205 10.35 -2.65 17.01
C LYS A 205 9.70 -3.78 17.82
N LYS A 206 8.41 -3.64 18.13
CA LYS A 206 7.63 -4.63 18.89
C LYS A 206 7.10 -5.78 18.03
N ALA A 207 7.17 -5.67 16.70
CA ALA A 207 6.67 -6.70 15.81
C ALA A 207 7.32 -8.06 16.09
N ASP A 208 6.48 -9.09 16.23
CA ASP A 208 6.87 -10.47 16.49
C ASP A 208 6.51 -11.34 15.29
N GLN A 209 7.52 -11.80 14.56
CA GLN A 209 7.34 -12.60 13.36
C GLN A 209 6.67 -13.95 13.65
N SER A 210 6.88 -14.53 14.84
CA SER A 210 6.28 -15.82 15.22
C SER A 210 4.77 -15.74 15.44
N ARG A 211 4.24 -14.53 15.66
CA ARG A 211 2.82 -14.28 15.95
C ARG A 211 2.07 -13.63 14.80
N SER A 212 2.75 -13.04 13.81
CA SER A 212 2.13 -12.24 12.76
C SER A 212 1.05 -12.99 11.98
N ALA A 213 1.33 -14.23 11.55
CA ALA A 213 0.38 -15.06 10.82
C ALA A 213 -0.86 -15.42 11.66
N TYR A 214 -0.66 -15.85 12.91
CA TYR A 214 -1.74 -16.15 13.84
C TYR A 214 -2.62 -14.93 14.13
N ASN A 215 -1.99 -13.77 14.38
CA ASN A 215 -2.70 -12.52 14.62
C ASN A 215 -3.51 -12.10 13.39
N ARG A 216 -2.93 -12.20 12.19
CA ARG A 216 -3.61 -11.92 10.92
C ARG A 216 -4.85 -12.81 10.76
N GLU A 217 -4.73 -14.12 10.96
CA GLU A 217 -5.85 -15.06 10.86
C GLU A 217 -6.95 -14.78 11.89
N THR A 218 -6.54 -14.45 13.12
CA THR A 218 -7.46 -14.06 14.21
C THR A 218 -8.24 -12.79 13.84
N LEU A 219 -7.58 -11.78 13.28
CA LEU A 219 -8.20 -10.54 12.82
C LEU A 219 -9.18 -10.82 11.66
N ILE A 220 -8.74 -11.54 10.63
CA ILE A 220 -9.56 -11.88 9.45
C ILE A 220 -10.83 -12.61 9.87
N LYS A 221 -10.69 -13.69 10.65
CA LYS A 221 -11.85 -14.46 11.15
C LYS A 221 -12.82 -13.54 11.90
N GLY A 222 -12.26 -12.73 12.79
CA GLY A 222 -13.02 -11.78 13.56
C GLY A 222 -13.78 -10.74 12.74
N PHE A 223 -13.20 -10.25 11.65
CA PHE A 223 -13.85 -9.30 10.75
C PHE A 223 -14.92 -9.99 9.90
N MET A 224 -14.67 -11.20 9.39
CA MET A 224 -15.64 -11.95 8.60
C MET A 224 -16.89 -12.35 9.41
N GLU A 225 -16.73 -12.72 10.68
CA GLU A 225 -17.85 -13.07 11.57
C GLU A 225 -18.77 -11.86 11.87
N ARG A 226 -18.21 -10.65 11.89
CA ARG A 226 -18.94 -9.42 12.18
C ARG A 226 -19.44 -8.71 10.92
N GLY A 227 -18.82 -8.93 9.76
CA GLY A 227 -19.14 -8.28 8.49
C GLY A 227 -19.17 -6.76 8.61
N ASP A 228 -20.14 -6.12 7.95
CA ASP A 228 -20.31 -4.66 7.89
C ASP A 228 -20.75 -4.02 9.23
N SER A 229 -20.87 -4.80 10.32
CA SER A 229 -21.29 -4.29 11.63
C SER A 229 -20.16 -3.62 12.43
N LEU A 230 -18.93 -3.63 11.94
CA LEU A 230 -17.80 -2.99 12.61
C LEU A 230 -17.63 -1.55 12.14
N THR A 231 -17.61 -0.64 13.10
CA THR A 231 -17.18 0.74 12.87
C THR A 231 -15.68 0.81 12.60
N HIS A 232 -15.26 1.91 11.97
CA HIS A 232 -13.85 2.18 11.70
C HIS A 232 -12.98 2.13 12.99
N ASP A 233 -13.44 2.79 14.04
CA ASP A 233 -12.69 2.84 15.31
C ASP A 233 -12.62 1.46 15.99
N GLU A 234 -13.65 0.61 15.86
CA GLU A 234 -13.58 -0.78 16.33
C GLU A 234 -12.54 -1.60 15.55
N ILE A 235 -12.39 -1.38 14.24
CA ILE A 235 -11.37 -2.05 13.42
C ILE A 235 -9.96 -1.64 13.89
N VAL A 236 -9.72 -0.34 14.09
CA VAL A 236 -8.44 0.17 14.59
C VAL A 236 -8.14 -0.36 16.00
N ALA A 237 -9.12 -0.29 16.91
CA ALA A 237 -8.99 -0.79 18.28
C ALA A 237 -8.68 -2.28 18.31
N ARG A 238 -9.30 -3.08 17.43
CA ARG A 238 -9.06 -4.52 17.35
C ARG A 238 -7.67 -4.85 16.80
N ASN A 239 -7.21 -4.16 15.76
CA ASN A 239 -5.83 -4.30 15.28
C ASN A 239 -4.85 -4.04 16.42
N ARG A 240 -5.02 -2.94 17.16
CA ARG A 240 -4.19 -2.62 18.34
C ARG A 240 -4.25 -3.72 19.40
N ALA A 241 -5.44 -4.21 19.75
CA ALA A 241 -5.61 -5.18 20.83
C ALA A 241 -5.01 -6.56 20.50
N VAL A 242 -5.16 -7.05 19.28
CA VAL A 242 -4.65 -8.39 18.87
C VAL A 242 -3.13 -8.37 18.72
N THR A 243 -2.56 -7.24 18.35
CA THR A 243 -1.13 -7.11 18.01
C THR A 243 -0.28 -6.46 19.11
N ALA A 244 -0.88 -6.11 20.26
CA ALA A 244 -0.20 -5.49 21.40
C ALA A 244 0.87 -6.39 22.05
#